data_AF-A0A7H8HYN7-F1
#
_entry.id   AF-A0A7H8HYN7-F1
#
_cell.length_a   1.000
_cell.length_b   1.000
_cell.length_c   1.000
_cell.angle_alpha   90.00
_cell.angle_beta   90.00
_cell.angle_gamma   90.00
#
_symmetry.space_group_name_H-M   'P 1'
#
loop_
_entity.id
_entity.type
_entity.pdbx_description
1 polymer ?
#
loop_
_entity_poly.entity_id
_entity_poly.type
_entity_poly.pdbx_seq_one_letter_code
_entity_poly.pdbx_strand_id
1 'polypeptide(L)'
;MAPNPSGKSVSRLRAADAIRVAKDQFGMVTGLTPHAVTGVRARGDGGWSVLVDVVELARIPDSTSVMATYRVDVDADGELGACERLRRFTRGATDS
;
A
#
# COMPACT_ATOMS: atom_id res chain seq x y z
N MET A 1 30.72 -32.38 16.15
CA MET A 1 29.40 -32.13 15.53
C MET A 1 28.65 -31.17 16.43
N ALA A 2 28.74 -29.86 16.16
CA ALA A 2 28.03 -28.83 16.92
C ALA A 2 26.65 -28.60 16.28
N PRO A 3 25.59 -28.32 17.06
CA PRO A 3 24.24 -28.22 16.53
C PRO A 3 24.08 -26.96 15.67
N ASN A 4 23.50 -27.16 14.49
CA ASN A 4 23.07 -26.11 13.57
C ASN A 4 21.92 -25.32 14.23
N PRO A 5 21.98 -23.99 14.37
CA PRO A 5 20.80 -23.23 14.74
C PRO A 5 19.90 -23.15 13.52
N SER A 6 19.03 -24.14 13.35
CA SER A 6 17.84 -24.02 12.51
C SER A 6 16.89 -23.01 13.15
N GLY A 7 17.26 -21.73 13.07
CA GLY A 7 16.34 -20.64 13.33
C GLY A 7 15.19 -20.78 12.34
N LYS A 8 14.02 -21.16 12.84
CA LYS A 8 12.79 -21.18 12.04
C LYS A 8 12.68 -19.82 11.37
N SER A 9 12.79 -19.79 10.05
CA SER A 9 12.56 -18.59 9.26
C SER A 9 11.13 -18.15 9.56
N VAL A 10 10.98 -17.09 10.35
CA VAL A 10 9.68 -16.43 10.55
C VAL A 10 9.19 -16.14 9.14
N SER A 11 8.05 -16.71 8.74
CA SER A 11 7.54 -16.59 7.38
C SER A 11 7.30 -15.11 7.09
N ARG A 12 8.28 -14.48 6.45
CA ARG A 12 8.23 -13.05 6.15
C ARG A 12 7.11 -12.84 5.14
N LEU A 13 6.14 -12.01 5.49
CA LEU A 13 5.08 -11.60 4.56
C LEU A 13 5.71 -11.20 3.24
N ARG A 14 5.30 -11.83 2.14
CA ARG A 14 5.85 -11.55 0.82
C ARG A 14 5.25 -10.25 0.28
N ALA A 15 5.98 -9.55 -0.57
CA ALA A 15 5.54 -8.29 -1.15
C ALA A 15 4.15 -8.39 -1.81
N ALA A 16 3.88 -9.48 -2.55
CA ALA A 16 2.61 -9.69 -3.23
C ALA A 16 1.44 -9.86 -2.23
N ASP A 17 1.67 -10.62 -1.16
CA ASP A 17 0.68 -10.82 -0.10
C ASP A 17 0.43 -9.52 0.66
N ALA A 18 1.49 -8.77 0.98
CA ALA A 18 1.43 -7.46 1.60
C ALA A 18 0.62 -6.45 0.77
N ILE A 19 0.83 -6.41 -0.55
CA ILE A 19 0.05 -5.57 -1.46
C ILE A 19 -1.43 -5.94 -1.43
N ARG A 20 -1.75 -7.24 -1.44
CA ARG A 20 -3.14 -7.71 -1.39
C ARG A 20 -3.82 -7.27 -0.09
N VAL A 21 -3.24 -7.59 1.06
CA VAL A 21 -3.84 -7.24 2.36
C VAL A 21 -3.90 -5.72 2.58
N ALA A 22 -2.90 -4.98 2.11
CA ALA A 22 -2.91 -3.51 2.17
C ALA A 22 -4.06 -2.92 1.34
N LYS A 23 -4.29 -3.40 0.12
CA LYS A 23 -5.40 -2.94 -0.72
C LYS A 23 -6.76 -3.27 -0.10
N ASP A 24 -6.92 -4.48 0.41
CA ASP A 24 -8.17 -4.95 1.02
C ASP A 24 -8.49 -4.10 2.26
N GLN A 25 -7.54 -3.96 3.18
CA GLN A 25 -7.72 -3.17 4.41
C GLN A 25 -7.84 -1.67 4.16
N PHE A 26 -7.09 -1.12 3.20
CA PHE A 26 -7.26 0.26 2.75
C PHE A 26 -8.69 0.53 2.29
N GLY A 27 -9.25 -0.35 1.44
CA GLY A 27 -10.61 -0.21 0.94
C GLY A 27 -11.63 -0.29 2.07
N MET A 28 -11.42 -1.19 3.04
CA MET A 28 -12.28 -1.33 4.22
C MET A 28 -12.30 -0.05 5.08
N VAL A 29 -11.15 0.57 5.35
CA VAL A 29 -11.09 1.74 6.27
C VAL A 29 -11.41 3.06 5.59
N THR A 30 -11.18 3.19 4.28
CA THR A 30 -11.38 4.45 3.54
C THR A 30 -12.68 4.48 2.74
N GLY A 31 -13.25 3.31 2.41
CA GLY A 31 -14.33 3.18 1.42
C GLY A 31 -13.90 3.48 -0.02
N LEU A 32 -12.62 3.72 -0.27
CA LEU A 32 -12.08 4.03 -1.60
C LEU A 32 -11.63 2.75 -2.31
N THR A 33 -11.81 2.70 -3.62
CA THR A 33 -11.31 1.59 -4.44
C THR A 33 -9.90 1.90 -4.94
N PRO A 34 -8.90 1.03 -4.65
CA PRO A 34 -7.56 1.14 -5.22
C PRO A 34 -7.61 1.20 -6.75
N HIS A 35 -7.05 2.26 -7.32
CA HIS A 35 -6.87 2.39 -8.78
C HIS A 35 -5.61 1.66 -9.24
N ALA A 36 -4.48 1.91 -8.57
CA ALA A 36 -3.20 1.30 -8.89
C ALA A 36 -2.29 1.22 -7.66
N VAL A 37 -1.31 0.32 -7.70
CA VAL A 37 -0.20 0.29 -6.75
C VAL A 37 1.00 0.91 -7.44
N THR A 38 1.51 1.99 -6.89
CA THR A 38 2.59 2.80 -7.50
C THR A 38 3.93 2.66 -6.78
N GLY A 39 3.96 1.96 -5.65
CA GLY A 39 5.19 1.67 -4.93
C GLY A 39 5.00 0.63 -3.84
N VAL A 40 6.05 -0.12 -3.56
CA VAL A 40 6.11 -1.09 -2.47
C VAL A 40 7.52 -1.15 -1.92
N ARG A 41 7.67 -1.12 -0.60
CA ARG A 41 8.97 -1.24 0.08
C ARG A 41 8.83 -2.01 1.39
N ALA A 42 9.83 -2.83 1.69
CA ALA A 42 9.93 -3.46 3.00
C ALA A 42 10.21 -2.42 4.09
N ARG A 43 9.68 -2.65 5.29
CA ARG A 43 9.97 -1.89 6.51
C ARG A 43 10.93 -2.68 7.40
N GLY A 44 11.66 -1.98 8.28
CA GLY A 44 12.71 -2.58 9.11
C GLY A 44 12.21 -3.60 10.14
N ASP A 45 10.93 -3.54 10.49
CA ASP A 45 10.24 -4.43 11.44
C ASP A 45 9.63 -5.68 10.77
N GLY A 46 9.85 -5.89 9.48
CA GLY A 46 9.30 -7.02 8.72
C GLY A 46 7.96 -6.74 8.05
N GLY A 47 7.37 -5.56 8.26
CA GLY A 47 6.19 -5.10 7.54
C GLY A 47 6.51 -4.49 6.17
N TRP A 48 5.50 -3.85 5.58
CA TRP A 48 5.57 -3.25 4.25
C TRP A 48 4.89 -1.88 4.22
N SER A 49 5.43 -0.96 3.43
CA SER A 49 4.73 0.25 3.00
C SER A 49 4.34 0.12 1.53
N VAL A 50 3.07 0.37 1.23
CA VAL A 50 2.50 0.31 -0.12
C VAL A 50 1.96 1.69 -0.50
N LEU A 51 2.30 2.17 -1.69
CA LEU A 51 1.70 3.38 -2.25
C LEU A 51 0.53 2.98 -3.15
N VAL A 52 -0.65 3.51 -2.84
CA VAL A 52 -1.90 3.21 -3.53
C VAL A 52 -2.45 4.49 -4.12
N ASP A 53 -2.62 4.52 -5.42
CA ASP A 53 -3.33 5.59 -6.11
C ASP A 53 -4.83 5.28 -6.15
N VAL A 54 -5.65 6.31 -5.97
CA VAL A 54 -7.12 6.22 -5.96
C VAL A 54 -7.76 7.41 -6.67
N VAL A 55 -9.02 7.23 -7.04
CA VAL A 55 -9.91 8.33 -7.42
C VAL A 55 -10.68 8.74 -6.17
N GLU A 56 -10.41 9.92 -5.62
CA GLU A 56 -11.23 10.46 -4.53
C GLU A 56 -12.52 11.10 -5.03
N LEU A 57 -12.48 11.72 -6.21
CA LEU A 57 -13.63 12.36 -6.83
C LEU A 57 -13.61 12.20 -8.35
N ALA A 58 -14.55 11.43 -8.87
CA ALA A 58 -14.79 11.32 -10.31
C ALA A 58 -15.42 12.60 -10.87
N ARG A 59 -14.97 13.04 -12.05
CA ARG A 59 -15.49 14.21 -12.78
C ARG A 59 -15.50 13.96 -14.29
N ILE A 60 -16.23 14.78 -15.04
CA ILE A 60 -16.33 14.73 -16.51
C ILE A 60 -15.81 16.04 -17.11
N PRO A 61 -14.84 16.01 -18.05
CA PRO A 61 -14.18 14.81 -18.57
C PRO A 61 -13.27 14.16 -17.52
N ASP A 62 -13.00 12.86 -17.67
CA ASP A 62 -12.24 12.05 -16.69
C ASP A 62 -10.89 12.66 -16.31
N SER A 63 -10.24 13.37 -17.23
CA SER A 63 -9.00 14.14 -17.03
C SER A 63 -9.10 15.25 -15.99
N THR A 64 -10.30 15.55 -15.49
CA THR A 64 -10.49 16.53 -14.40
C THR A 64 -10.73 15.86 -13.05
N SER A 65 -10.80 14.53 -12.99
CA SER A 65 -11.00 13.78 -11.75
C SER A 65 -9.89 14.05 -10.74
N VAL A 66 -10.24 14.06 -9.46
CA VAL A 66 -9.26 14.22 -8.37
C VAL A 66 -8.73 12.84 -7.99
N MET A 67 -7.43 12.67 -8.20
CA MET A 67 -6.65 11.53 -7.78
C MET A 67 -5.94 11.80 -6.46
N ALA A 68 -5.58 10.75 -5.74
CA ALA A 68 -4.74 10.83 -4.56
C ALA A 68 -3.79 9.64 -4.49
N THR A 69 -2.62 9.84 -3.89
CA THR A 69 -1.70 8.76 -3.50
C THR A 69 -1.74 8.62 -1.98
N TYR A 70 -2.00 7.42 -1.52
CA TYR A 70 -1.98 7.04 -0.11
C TYR A 70 -0.77 6.16 0.18
N ARG A 71 -0.19 6.29 1.37
CA ARG A 71 0.72 5.31 1.94
C ARG A 71 -0.07 4.44 2.91
N VAL A 72 0.02 3.13 2.71
CA VAL A 72 -0.60 2.09 3.52
C VAL A 72 0.52 1.24 4.09
N ASP A 73 0.67 1.25 5.41
CA ASP A 73 1.66 0.46 6.11
C ASP A 73 0.97 -0.75 6.74
N VAL A 74 1.48 -1.95 6.43
CA VAL A 74 1.08 -3.20 7.08
C VAL A 74 2.26 -3.77 7.85
N ASP A 75 1.98 -4.44 8.97
CA ASP A 75 3.02 -5.09 9.78
C ASP A 75 3.44 -6.46 9.20
N ALA A 76 4.24 -7.20 9.97
CA ALA A 76 4.76 -8.50 9.55
C ALA A 76 3.69 -9.60 9.48
N ASP A 77 2.58 -9.42 10.19
CA ASP A 77 1.42 -10.32 10.19
C ASP A 77 0.41 -9.93 9.10
N GLY A 78 0.60 -8.75 8.51
CA GLY A 78 -0.23 -8.23 7.42
C GLY A 78 -1.36 -7.34 7.91
N GLU A 79 -1.34 -6.90 9.16
CA GLU A 79 -2.35 -6.02 9.75
C GLU A 79 -2.03 -4.55 9.44
N LEU A 80 -3.07 -3.75 9.18
CA LEU A 80 -2.94 -2.32 8.89
C LEU A 80 -2.43 -1.55 10.12
N GLY A 81 -1.23 -1.00 10.02
CA GLY A 81 -0.63 -0.15 11.05
C GLY A 81 -0.83 1.35 10.81
N ALA A 82 -0.82 1.80 9.55
CA ALA A 82 -1.06 3.20 9.20
C ALA A 82 -1.66 3.35 7.80
N CYS A 83 -2.48 4.39 7.62
CA CYS A 83 -3.00 4.81 6.34
C CYS A 83 -3.03 6.35 6.28
N GLU A 84 -2.28 6.94 5.37
CA GLU A 84 -2.20 8.40 5.24
C GLU A 84 -2.22 8.83 3.77
N ARG A 85 -2.86 9.97 3.48
CA ARG A 85 -2.84 10.57 2.15
C ARG A 85 -1.58 11.42 1.99
N LEU A 86 -0.74 11.08 1.02
CA LEU A 86 0.48 11.81 0.75
C LEU A 86 0.26 13.04 -0.13
N ARG A 87 -0.59 12.90 -1.17
CA ARG A 87 -0.87 13.99 -2.11
C ARG A 87 -2.23 13.84 -2.77
N ARG A 88 -2.72 14.95 -3.33
CA ARG A 88 -3.84 14.99 -4.28
C ARG A 88 -3.42 15.70 -5.55
N PHE A 89 -3.94 15.25 -6.67
CA PHE A 89 -3.62 15.77 -8.00
C PHE A 89 -4.77 15.56 -8.96
N THR A 90 -4.82 16.30 -10.06
CA THR A 90 -5.80 16.10 -11.12
C THR A 90 -5.34 14.95 -12.03
N ARG A 91 -6.27 14.11 -12.49
CA ARG A 91 -5.97 13.01 -13.41
C ARG A 91 -5.27 13.52 -14.68
N GLY A 92 -4.06 13.03 -14.95
CA GLY A 92 -3.27 13.46 -16.11
C GLY A 92 -2.37 14.67 -15.86
N ALA A 93 -2.27 15.16 -14.62
CA ALA A 93 -1.17 16.03 -14.23
C ALA A 93 0.16 15.25 -14.30
N THR A 94 1.12 15.76 -15.06
CA THR A 94 2.51 15.25 -15.06
C THR A 94 3.26 15.92 -13.91
N ASP A 95 4.01 15.15 -13.11
CA ASP A 95 4.92 15.74 -12.12
C ASP A 95 5.89 16.69 -12.85
N SER A 96 5.86 17.96 -12.46
CA SER A 96 6.69 19.04 -13.02
C SER A 96 7.94 19.23 -12.20
#